data_AF-A0A3R6HNR8-F1
#
_entry.id   AF-A0A3R6HNR8-F1
#
_cell.length_a   1.000
_cell.length_b   1.000
_cell.length_c   1.000
_cell.angle_alpha   90.00
_cell.angle_beta   90.00
_cell.angle_gamma   90.00
#
_symmetry.space_group_name_H-M   'P 1'
#
loop_
_entity.id
_entity.type
_entity.pdbx_description
1 polymer ?
#
loop_
_entity_poly.entity_id
_entity_poly.type
_entity_poly.pdbx_seq_one_letter_code
_entity_poly.pdbx_strand_id
1 'polypeptide(L)'
;MIEEAGNTSDVLEAHDYYSFNEQVFMANIQSEIYGRRYTYALLMLLEYKYKDKSEWKDFGTTSIEHILPQNPKATSQWVKDFNEEQRDYYTHRIGNLCLIGRRKNSSLGNLDYQEKLKRYFEKNIGSFASSQKIYKTYPNAWTPDTVKENQERVIKDLMEIFGIKDSSSKTEPLSYIEQQKTIFPNAYEPWSVIDDKKLVTLYKEGKSVNELMNIFLRNRGAIKARLLKLTGIDIDK
;
A
#
# COMPACT_ATOMS: atom_id res chain seq x y z
N MET A 1 5.22 25.85 -28.75
CA MET A 1 6.43 25.16 -28.23
C MET A 1 7.31 24.57 -29.33
N ILE A 2 6.97 23.44 -29.97
CA ILE A 2 7.85 22.83 -31.02
C ILE A 2 7.94 23.75 -32.26
N GLU A 3 6.83 24.36 -32.65
CA GLU A 3 6.77 25.26 -33.82
C GLU A 3 7.40 26.64 -33.57
N GLU A 4 7.70 26.98 -32.31
CA GLU A 4 8.25 28.29 -31.89
C GLU A 4 9.71 28.21 -31.46
N ALA A 5 10.24 27.00 -31.27
CA ALA A 5 11.60 26.75 -30.84
C ALA A 5 12.59 26.91 -32.01
N GLY A 6 13.68 27.65 -31.78
CA GLY A 6 14.72 27.85 -32.80
C GLY A 6 15.68 26.66 -32.91
N ASN A 7 15.75 25.83 -31.86
CA ASN A 7 16.58 24.63 -31.81
C ASN A 7 16.01 23.59 -30.82
N THR A 8 16.67 22.43 -30.74
CA THR A 8 16.24 21.32 -29.87
C THR A 8 16.39 21.60 -28.37
N SER A 9 17.39 22.40 -27.95
CA SER A 9 17.56 22.78 -26.54
C SER A 9 16.37 23.62 -26.07
N ASP A 10 15.90 24.57 -26.89
CA ASP A 10 14.76 25.42 -26.56
C ASP A 10 13.50 24.60 -26.25
N VAL A 11 13.33 23.45 -26.92
CA VAL A 11 12.24 22.51 -26.61
C VAL A 11 12.56 21.76 -25.34
N LEU A 12 13.71 21.08 -25.25
CA LEU A 12 14.04 20.17 -24.13
C LEU A 12 14.20 20.88 -22.78
N GLU A 13 14.59 22.15 -22.79
CA GLU A 13 14.83 22.98 -21.61
C GLU A 13 13.62 23.89 -21.28
N ALA A 14 12.48 23.70 -21.95
CA ALA A 14 11.24 24.44 -21.70
C ALA A 14 10.63 24.07 -20.33
N HIS A 15 11.31 24.45 -19.25
CA HIS A 15 10.98 24.11 -17.88
C HIS A 15 9.55 24.49 -17.52
N ASP A 16 9.04 25.63 -17.97
CA ASP A 16 7.67 26.06 -17.68
C ASP A 16 6.63 25.08 -18.26
N TYR A 17 6.89 24.51 -19.43
CA TYR A 17 5.98 23.58 -20.10
C TYR A 17 6.03 22.15 -19.56
N TYR A 18 7.20 21.71 -19.09
CA TYR A 18 7.38 20.40 -18.49
C TYR A 18 7.29 20.41 -16.96
N SER A 19 7.11 21.60 -16.36
CA SER A 19 6.87 21.74 -14.93
C SER A 19 5.54 21.10 -14.54
N PHE A 20 5.51 20.59 -13.31
CA PHE A 20 4.29 20.13 -12.69
C PHE A 20 4.30 20.55 -11.22
N ASN A 21 3.13 20.56 -10.59
CA ASN A 21 3.04 20.86 -9.18
C ASN A 21 3.54 19.65 -8.36
N GLU A 22 4.76 19.74 -7.83
CA GLU A 22 5.39 18.69 -7.03
C GLU A 22 4.56 18.32 -5.80
N GLN A 23 3.93 19.29 -5.12
CA GLN A 23 3.11 19.03 -3.93
C GLN A 23 1.88 18.19 -4.27
N VAL A 24 1.21 18.52 -5.38
CA VAL A 24 0.05 17.75 -5.87
C VAL A 24 0.49 16.35 -6.30
N PHE A 25 1.62 16.23 -6.98
CA PHE A 25 2.19 14.93 -7.33
C PHE A 25 2.47 14.08 -6.09
N MET A 26 3.16 14.65 -5.09
CA MET A 26 3.48 13.98 -3.83
C MET A 26 2.23 13.57 -3.06
N ALA A 27 1.22 14.44 -2.96
CA ALA A 27 -0.06 14.10 -2.34
C ALA A 27 -0.75 12.92 -3.06
N ASN A 28 -0.71 12.89 -4.39
CA ASN A 28 -1.31 11.83 -5.19
C ASN A 28 -0.59 10.48 -5.03
N ILE A 29 0.74 10.44 -5.06
CA ILE A 29 1.46 9.14 -4.93
C ILE A 29 1.45 8.61 -3.50
N GLN A 30 1.21 9.48 -2.52
CA GLN A 30 0.99 9.13 -1.11
C GLN A 30 -0.47 8.80 -0.80
N SER A 31 -1.40 8.81 -1.76
CA SER A 31 -2.79 8.41 -1.56
C SER A 31 -3.06 7.00 -2.08
N GLU A 32 -4.32 6.58 -2.08
CA GLU A 32 -4.75 5.45 -2.91
C GLU A 32 -4.62 5.83 -4.38
N ILE A 33 -3.91 4.99 -5.14
CA ILE A 33 -3.64 5.26 -6.55
C ILE A 33 -4.17 4.15 -7.46
N TYR A 34 -4.49 2.96 -6.96
CA TYR A 34 -5.09 1.94 -7.80
C TYR A 34 -6.37 2.48 -8.49
N GLY A 35 -6.55 2.15 -9.78
CA GLY A 35 -7.64 2.68 -10.61
C GLY A 35 -7.41 4.08 -11.20
N ARG A 36 -6.39 4.82 -10.76
CA ARG A 36 -5.99 6.09 -11.39
C ARG A 36 -5.22 5.82 -12.69
N ARG A 37 -5.45 6.64 -13.73
CA ARG A 37 -4.84 6.47 -15.06
C ARG A 37 -3.31 6.49 -15.03
N TYR A 38 -2.71 7.27 -14.13
CA TYR A 38 -1.26 7.43 -14.04
C TYR A 38 -0.54 6.28 -13.33
N THR A 39 -1.24 5.44 -12.57
CA THR A 39 -0.63 4.40 -11.73
C THR A 39 0.17 3.39 -12.53
N TYR A 40 -0.37 2.95 -13.66
CA TYR A 40 0.35 2.05 -14.56
C TYR A 40 1.64 2.70 -15.08
N ALA A 41 1.60 3.98 -15.44
CA ALA A 41 2.78 4.71 -15.93
C ALA A 41 3.86 4.84 -14.85
N LEU A 42 3.48 5.14 -13.61
CA LEU A 42 4.44 5.20 -12.49
C LEU A 42 5.13 3.85 -12.25
N LEU A 43 4.36 2.75 -12.26
CA LEU A 43 4.95 1.43 -12.10
C LEU A 43 5.85 1.04 -13.29
N MET A 44 5.52 1.47 -14.51
CA MET A 44 6.39 1.29 -15.68
C MET A 44 7.70 2.05 -15.55
N LEU A 45 7.68 3.28 -15.01
CA LEU A 45 8.88 4.06 -14.74
C LEU A 45 9.77 3.37 -13.69
N LEU A 46 9.16 2.78 -12.66
CA LEU A 46 9.89 1.97 -11.67
C LEU A 46 10.51 0.73 -12.31
N GLU A 47 9.79 0.03 -13.20
CA GLU A 47 10.36 -1.09 -13.95
C GLU A 47 11.54 -0.64 -14.82
N TYR A 48 11.42 0.51 -15.51
CA TYR A 48 12.51 1.07 -16.31
C TYR A 48 13.73 1.44 -15.46
N LYS A 49 13.53 2.01 -14.26
CA LYS A 49 14.62 2.38 -13.33
C LYS A 49 15.50 1.17 -12.95
N TYR A 50 14.88 0.02 -12.71
CA TYR A 50 15.58 -1.19 -12.22
C TYR A 50 16.02 -2.15 -13.31
N LYS A 51 15.53 -1.98 -14.54
CA LYS A 51 15.87 -2.83 -15.67
C LYS A 51 17.33 -2.61 -16.10
N ASP A 52 17.99 -3.69 -16.54
CA ASP A 52 19.26 -3.60 -17.25
C ASP A 52 19.07 -2.81 -18.56
N LYS A 53 19.82 -1.71 -18.71
CA LYS A 53 19.73 -0.81 -19.87
C LYS A 53 20.30 -1.43 -21.15
N SER A 54 21.07 -2.51 -21.04
CA SER A 54 21.61 -3.24 -22.19
C SER A 54 20.58 -4.16 -22.87
N GLU A 55 19.45 -4.45 -22.21
CA GLU A 55 18.44 -5.35 -22.74
C GLU A 55 17.24 -4.57 -23.31
N TRP A 56 16.91 -4.76 -24.59
CA TRP A 56 15.58 -4.40 -25.09
C TRP A 56 14.55 -5.41 -24.58
N LYS A 57 13.37 -4.95 -24.15
CA LYS A 57 12.38 -5.87 -23.60
C LYS A 57 10.95 -5.52 -23.95
N ASP A 58 10.26 -6.50 -24.49
CA ASP A 58 8.81 -6.53 -24.59
C ASP A 58 8.20 -6.99 -23.26
N PHE A 59 7.27 -6.20 -22.73
CA PHE A 59 6.55 -6.52 -21.50
C PHE A 59 5.31 -7.37 -21.75
N GLY A 60 4.91 -7.57 -23.02
CA GLY A 60 3.71 -8.29 -23.41
C GLY A 60 2.46 -7.71 -22.73
N THR A 61 1.45 -8.55 -22.48
CA THR A 61 0.26 -8.14 -21.74
C THR A 61 0.51 -8.15 -20.23
N THR A 62 0.66 -6.96 -19.66
CA THR A 62 0.88 -6.71 -18.24
C THR A 62 -0.42 -6.40 -17.50
N SER A 63 -0.33 -6.37 -16.18
CA SER A 63 -1.38 -5.95 -15.25
C SER A 63 -0.75 -5.48 -13.94
N ILE A 64 -1.52 -4.79 -13.11
CA ILE A 64 -1.11 -4.42 -11.75
C ILE A 64 -1.49 -5.55 -10.80
N GLU A 65 -0.51 -6.09 -10.09
CA GLU A 65 -0.74 -7.02 -8.98
C GLU A 65 -0.91 -6.26 -7.67
N HIS A 66 -1.83 -6.77 -6.85
CA HIS A 66 -1.98 -6.38 -5.45
C HIS A 66 -1.31 -7.44 -4.59
N ILE A 67 -0.17 -7.12 -3.97
CA ILE A 67 0.56 -8.12 -3.18
C ILE A 67 -0.31 -8.59 -2.01
N LEU A 68 -0.76 -7.65 -1.16
CA LEU A 68 -1.95 -7.80 -0.31
C LEU A 68 -3.20 -7.74 -1.21
N PRO A 69 -3.97 -8.83 -1.37
CA PRO A 69 -5.11 -8.88 -2.28
C PRO A 69 -6.28 -8.02 -1.78
N GLN A 70 -7.12 -7.57 -2.71
CA GLN A 70 -8.33 -6.79 -2.40
C GLN A 70 -9.35 -7.59 -1.58
N ASN A 71 -9.47 -8.90 -1.84
CA ASN A 71 -10.47 -9.76 -1.21
C ASN A 71 -9.82 -11.04 -0.65
N PRO A 72 -9.01 -10.95 0.42
CA PRO A 72 -8.44 -12.12 1.06
C PRO A 72 -9.55 -13.01 1.63
N LYS A 73 -9.32 -14.33 1.66
CA LYS A 73 -10.26 -15.26 2.31
C LYS A 73 -10.28 -14.98 3.82
N ALA A 74 -11.43 -15.18 4.48
CA ALA A 74 -11.53 -15.01 5.94
C ALA A 74 -10.52 -15.88 6.73
N THR A 75 -10.10 -17.02 6.18
CA THR A 75 -9.12 -17.95 6.77
C THR A 75 -7.67 -17.67 6.37
N SER A 76 -7.43 -16.67 5.53
CA SER A 76 -6.11 -16.32 4.99
C SER A 76 -5.19 -15.75 6.06
N GLN A 77 -3.88 -15.93 5.88
CA GLN A 77 -2.87 -15.30 6.72
C GLN A 77 -2.96 -13.76 6.65
N TRP A 78 -3.42 -13.19 5.53
CA TRP A 78 -3.68 -11.76 5.38
C TRP A 78 -4.60 -11.17 6.45
N VAL A 79 -5.62 -11.93 6.89
CA VAL A 79 -6.59 -11.48 7.91
C VAL A 79 -5.99 -11.51 9.33
N LYS A 80 -4.91 -12.28 9.53
CA LYS A 80 -4.16 -12.33 10.79
C LYS A 80 -3.07 -11.26 10.83
N ASP A 81 -2.39 -11.03 9.71
CA ASP A 81 -1.27 -10.10 9.60
C ASP A 81 -1.74 -8.64 9.48
N PHE A 82 -2.94 -8.42 8.93
CA PHE A 82 -3.56 -7.10 8.80
C PHE A 82 -4.93 -7.11 9.45
N ASN A 83 -5.20 -6.12 10.30
CA ASN A 83 -6.56 -5.82 10.68
C ASN A 83 -7.34 -5.18 9.51
N GLU A 84 -8.67 -5.07 9.65
CA GLU A 84 -9.55 -4.56 8.58
C GLU A 84 -9.12 -3.19 8.07
N GLU A 85 -8.83 -2.26 8.99
CA GLU A 85 -8.47 -0.89 8.63
C GLU A 85 -7.09 -0.80 7.97
N GLN A 86 -6.14 -1.64 8.37
CA GLN A 86 -4.86 -1.75 7.69
C GLN A 86 -5.04 -2.28 6.27
N ARG A 87 -5.95 -3.24 6.06
CA ARG A 87 -6.24 -3.72 4.70
C ARG A 87 -6.85 -2.61 3.86
N ASP A 88 -7.84 -1.90 4.38
CA ASP A 88 -8.46 -0.78 3.68
C ASP A 88 -7.43 0.30 3.32
N TYR A 89 -6.57 0.64 4.28
CA TYR A 89 -5.53 1.65 4.08
C TYR A 89 -4.47 1.23 3.05
N TYR A 90 -3.93 0.01 3.11
CA TYR A 90 -2.76 -0.37 2.32
C TYR A 90 -3.07 -0.95 0.94
N THR A 91 -4.26 -1.53 0.74
CA THR A 91 -4.57 -2.34 -0.45
C THR A 91 -4.31 -1.58 -1.76
N HIS A 92 -4.75 -0.33 -1.84
CA HIS A 92 -4.72 0.46 -3.09
C HIS A 92 -3.56 1.46 -3.18
N ARG A 93 -2.62 1.41 -2.24
CA ARG A 93 -1.46 2.33 -2.20
C ARG A 93 -0.27 1.76 -2.97
N ILE A 94 0.57 2.65 -3.49
CA ILE A 94 1.68 2.27 -4.37
C ILE A 94 2.66 1.26 -3.75
N GLY A 95 2.85 1.30 -2.43
CA GLY A 95 3.69 0.34 -1.72
C GLY A 95 3.20 -1.10 -1.82
N ASN A 96 1.92 -1.33 -2.13
CA ASN A 96 1.33 -2.66 -2.30
C ASN A 96 1.17 -3.10 -3.77
N LEU A 97 1.54 -2.23 -4.72
CA LEU A 97 1.30 -2.46 -6.15
C LEU A 97 2.60 -2.76 -6.89
N CYS A 98 2.55 -3.71 -7.81
CA CYS A 98 3.67 -4.01 -8.70
C CYS A 98 3.18 -4.44 -10.10
N LEU A 99 4.08 -4.43 -11.09
CA LEU A 99 3.75 -4.87 -12.46
C LEU A 99 4.03 -6.35 -12.64
N ILE A 100 3.10 -7.03 -13.29
CA ILE A 100 3.25 -8.46 -13.55
C ILE A 100 2.55 -8.83 -14.86
N GLY A 101 2.98 -9.93 -15.49
CA GLY A 101 2.28 -10.49 -16.65
C GLY A 101 0.88 -10.96 -16.27
N ARG A 102 -0.13 -10.67 -17.10
CA ARG A 102 -1.55 -10.91 -16.80
C ARG A 102 -1.88 -12.37 -16.44
N ARG A 103 -1.29 -13.34 -17.14
CA ARG A 103 -1.48 -14.78 -16.85
C ARG A 103 -0.92 -15.16 -15.49
N LYS A 104 0.26 -14.62 -15.14
CA LYS A 104 0.91 -14.86 -13.85
C LYS A 104 0.08 -14.21 -12.73
N ASN A 105 -0.38 -12.97 -12.91
CA ASN A 105 -1.29 -12.31 -11.96
C ASN A 105 -2.51 -13.19 -11.64
N SER A 106 -3.18 -13.67 -12.68
CA SER A 106 -4.35 -14.54 -12.56
C SER A 106 -4.06 -15.83 -11.77
N SER A 107 -2.83 -16.36 -11.86
CA SER A 107 -2.40 -17.55 -11.11
C SER A 107 -2.06 -17.29 -9.64
N LEU A 108 -1.76 -16.03 -9.27
CA LEU A 108 -1.46 -15.61 -7.90
C LEU A 108 -2.74 -15.27 -7.14
N GLY A 109 -3.65 -14.52 -7.76
CA GLY A 109 -4.97 -14.18 -7.21
C GLY A 109 -4.92 -13.76 -5.73
N ASN A 110 -5.72 -14.43 -4.90
CA ASN A 110 -5.83 -14.15 -3.46
C ASN A 110 -5.02 -15.12 -2.59
N LEU A 111 -3.95 -15.72 -3.11
CA LEU A 111 -3.07 -16.59 -2.33
C LEU A 111 -2.38 -15.80 -1.21
N ASP A 112 -1.97 -16.52 -0.17
CA ASP A 112 -1.15 -15.96 0.91
C ASP A 112 0.25 -15.58 0.40
N TYR A 113 0.90 -14.64 1.07
CA TYR A 113 2.16 -14.04 0.61
C TYR A 113 3.23 -15.06 0.22
N GLN A 114 3.48 -16.06 1.08
CA GLN A 114 4.50 -17.06 0.86
C GLN A 114 4.22 -17.92 -0.39
N GLU A 115 2.95 -18.24 -0.63
CA GLU A 115 2.55 -18.97 -1.82
C GLU A 115 2.64 -18.09 -3.07
N LYS A 116 2.29 -16.79 -2.97
CA LYS A 116 2.50 -15.82 -4.06
C LYS A 116 3.97 -15.72 -4.44
N LEU A 117 4.85 -15.55 -3.45
CA LEU A 117 6.30 -15.44 -3.65
C LEU A 117 6.84 -16.71 -4.33
N LYS A 118 6.51 -17.89 -3.81
CA LYS A 118 6.92 -19.17 -4.39
C LYS A 118 6.47 -19.29 -5.85
N ARG A 119 5.18 -19.11 -6.12
CA ARG A 119 4.63 -19.21 -7.49
C ARG A 119 5.15 -18.13 -8.42
N TYR A 120 5.48 -16.95 -7.91
CA TYR A 120 6.08 -15.88 -8.70
C TYR A 120 7.41 -16.35 -9.32
N PHE A 121 8.24 -17.06 -8.54
CA PHE A 121 9.53 -17.55 -9.01
C PHE A 121 9.49 -18.92 -9.70
N GLU A 122 8.35 -19.61 -9.71
CA GLU A 122 8.20 -20.90 -10.40
C GLU A 122 8.07 -20.77 -11.94
N LYS A 123 8.69 -21.74 -12.64
CA LYS A 123 8.55 -22.14 -14.06
C LYS A 123 8.82 -21.07 -15.14
N ASN A 124 8.71 -19.78 -14.84
CA ASN A 124 9.11 -18.65 -15.67
C ASN A 124 9.07 -17.38 -14.81
N ILE A 125 10.25 -16.88 -14.40
CA ILE A 125 10.34 -15.64 -13.63
C ILE A 125 10.07 -14.50 -14.61
N GLY A 126 8.90 -13.85 -14.48
CA GLY A 126 8.62 -12.65 -15.25
C GLY A 126 9.74 -11.64 -15.03
N SER A 127 10.27 -11.05 -16.10
CA SER A 127 11.44 -10.14 -16.02
C SER A 127 11.05 -8.70 -15.55
N PHE A 128 10.16 -8.62 -14.55
CA PHE A 128 9.79 -7.35 -13.92
C PHE A 128 10.78 -7.07 -12.79
N ALA A 129 11.82 -6.29 -13.09
CA ALA A 129 12.95 -6.04 -12.19
C ALA A 129 12.51 -5.35 -10.90
N SER A 130 11.61 -4.36 -10.98
CA SER A 130 11.10 -3.68 -9.77
C SER A 130 10.28 -4.65 -8.92
N SER A 131 9.41 -5.44 -9.55
CA SER A 131 8.58 -6.42 -8.87
C SER A 131 9.40 -7.56 -8.25
N GLN A 132 10.45 -8.02 -8.93
CA GLN A 132 11.43 -8.98 -8.37
C GLN A 132 12.17 -8.39 -7.17
N LYS A 133 12.54 -7.10 -7.22
CA LYS A 133 13.20 -6.42 -6.11
C LYS A 133 12.34 -6.49 -4.85
N ILE A 134 11.03 -6.23 -4.95
CA ILE A 134 10.11 -6.33 -3.81
C ILE A 134 10.19 -7.71 -3.16
N TYR A 135 9.95 -8.79 -3.91
CA TYR A 135 9.96 -10.14 -3.32
C TYR A 135 11.33 -10.56 -2.78
N LYS A 136 12.43 -10.10 -3.40
CA LYS A 136 13.80 -10.37 -2.93
C LYS A 136 14.14 -9.60 -1.64
N THR A 137 13.64 -8.37 -1.50
CA THR A 137 13.85 -7.55 -0.29
C THR A 137 13.03 -8.08 0.89
N TYR A 138 11.81 -8.58 0.64
CA TYR A 138 10.89 -9.03 1.69
C TYR A 138 10.57 -10.54 1.58
N PRO A 139 11.55 -11.45 1.73
CA PRO A 139 11.30 -12.87 1.47
C PRO A 139 10.42 -13.56 2.54
N ASN A 140 10.34 -13.00 3.75
CA ASN A 140 9.78 -13.68 4.90
C ASN A 140 8.31 -13.34 5.16
N ALA A 141 7.93 -12.07 5.04
CA ALA A 141 6.58 -11.62 5.37
C ALA A 141 6.22 -10.37 4.60
N TRP A 142 4.93 -10.19 4.37
CA TRP A 142 4.33 -8.96 3.86
C TRP A 142 3.32 -8.50 4.91
N THR A 143 3.70 -7.52 5.72
CA THR A 143 2.96 -7.00 6.87
C THR A 143 2.77 -5.49 6.70
N PRO A 144 1.95 -4.82 7.53
CA PRO A 144 1.83 -3.36 7.51
C PRO A 144 3.18 -2.63 7.50
N ASP A 145 4.15 -3.10 8.28
CA ASP A 145 5.47 -2.50 8.37
C ASP A 145 6.27 -2.65 7.06
N THR A 146 6.26 -3.83 6.44
CA THR A 146 6.97 -4.03 5.16
C THR A 146 6.28 -3.30 4.01
N VAL A 147 4.94 -3.16 4.03
CA VAL A 147 4.23 -2.36 3.02
C VAL A 147 4.59 -0.88 3.18
N LYS A 148 4.65 -0.38 4.41
CA LYS A 148 5.08 1.00 4.70
C LYS A 148 6.50 1.24 4.22
N GLU A 149 7.44 0.38 4.59
CA GLU A 149 8.85 0.49 4.17
C GLU A 149 8.98 0.45 2.64
N ASN A 150 8.26 -0.46 1.99
CA ASN A 150 8.26 -0.53 0.52
C ASN A 150 7.62 0.71 -0.11
N GLN A 151 6.58 1.29 0.51
CA GLN A 151 5.97 2.53 0.05
C GLN A 151 6.97 3.70 0.11
N GLU A 152 7.66 3.87 1.23
CA GLU A 152 8.70 4.91 1.42
C GLU A 152 9.80 4.75 0.36
N ARG A 153 10.28 3.51 0.15
CA ARG A 153 11.25 3.18 -0.91
C ARG A 153 10.75 3.57 -2.30
N VAL A 154 9.51 3.19 -2.65
CA VAL A 154 8.94 3.48 -3.97
C VAL A 154 8.72 4.97 -4.19
N ILE A 155 8.27 5.69 -3.16
CA ILE A 155 8.13 7.16 -3.21
C ILE A 155 9.50 7.80 -3.46
N LYS A 156 10.53 7.37 -2.73
CA LYS A 156 11.90 7.86 -2.95
C LYS A 156 12.41 7.58 -4.35
N ASP A 157 12.14 6.39 -4.89
CA ASP A 157 12.49 6.04 -6.27
C ASP A 157 11.80 6.96 -7.29
N LEU A 158 10.52 7.28 -7.08
CA LEU A 158 9.77 8.21 -7.91
C LEU A 158 10.30 9.64 -7.79
N MET A 159 10.58 10.12 -6.57
CA MET A 159 11.19 11.44 -6.38
C MET A 159 12.49 11.58 -7.18
N GLU A 160 13.34 10.54 -7.16
CA GLU A 160 14.57 10.52 -7.95
C GLU A 160 14.30 10.54 -9.47
N ILE A 161 13.33 9.75 -9.95
CA ILE A 161 12.94 9.74 -11.37
C ILE A 161 12.45 11.12 -11.84
N PHE A 162 11.69 11.82 -11.01
CA PHE A 162 11.11 13.12 -11.32
C PHE A 162 12.01 14.30 -10.92
N GLY A 163 13.20 14.05 -10.38
CA GLY A 163 14.12 15.11 -9.94
C GLY A 163 13.63 15.94 -8.74
N ILE A 164 12.65 15.43 -8.00
CA ILE A 164 12.10 16.09 -6.81
C ILE A 164 13.13 16.00 -5.69
N LYS A 165 13.61 17.15 -5.23
CA LYS A 165 14.56 17.21 -4.11
C LYS A 165 13.82 16.96 -2.81
N ASP A 166 14.49 16.27 -1.88
CA ASP A 166 14.00 16.13 -0.52
C ASP A 166 14.12 17.49 0.18
N SER A 167 13.13 18.36 -0.05
CA SER A 167 13.02 19.63 0.64
C SER A 167 12.59 19.32 2.06
N SER A 168 13.58 19.11 2.92
CA SER A 168 13.38 18.91 4.35
C SER A 168 12.61 20.09 4.97
N SER A 169 11.28 20.01 4.96
CA SER A 169 10.45 20.46 6.08
C SER A 169 10.24 19.25 6.98
N LYS A 170 10.71 19.35 8.22
CA LYS A 170 10.77 18.33 9.28
C LYS A 170 9.39 17.81 9.73
N THR A 171 8.65 17.16 8.85
CA THR A 171 7.54 16.30 9.25
C THR A 171 7.71 15.03 8.45
N GLU A 172 8.31 14.01 9.06
CA GLU A 172 8.11 12.65 8.56
C GLU A 172 6.60 12.46 8.40
N PRO A 173 6.12 11.98 7.24
CA PRO A 173 4.71 11.66 7.11
C PRO A 173 4.38 10.66 8.21
N LEU A 174 3.46 11.04 9.10
CA LEU A 174 3.01 10.20 10.22
C LEU A 174 2.76 8.81 9.67
N SER A 175 3.36 7.79 10.28
CA SER A 175 3.06 6.39 9.98
C SER A 175 1.57 6.17 10.09
N TYR A 176 1.05 5.13 9.42
CA TYR A 176 -0.36 4.80 9.54
C TYR A 176 -0.79 4.64 11.01
N ILE A 177 0.05 4.03 11.87
CA ILE A 177 -0.23 3.93 13.31
C ILE A 177 -0.30 5.32 13.95
N GLU A 178 0.63 6.23 13.62
CA GLU A 178 0.62 7.60 14.14
C GLU A 178 -0.59 8.40 13.65
N GLN A 179 -0.98 8.26 12.38
CA GLN A 179 -2.22 8.84 11.84
C GLN A 179 -3.45 8.28 12.56
N GLN A 180 -3.48 6.99 12.86
CA GLN A 180 -4.58 6.40 13.62
C GLN A 180 -4.58 6.90 15.07
N LYS A 181 -3.40 7.10 15.68
CA LYS A 181 -3.26 7.65 17.04
C LYS A 181 -3.65 9.12 17.15
N THR A 182 -3.63 9.91 16.07
CA THR A 182 -4.17 11.29 16.12
C THR A 182 -5.70 11.31 16.23
N ILE A 183 -6.38 10.30 15.71
CA ILE A 183 -7.85 10.17 15.74
C ILE A 183 -8.29 9.36 16.98
N PHE A 184 -7.59 8.27 17.27
CA PHE A 184 -7.88 7.31 18.32
C PHE A 184 -6.60 7.07 19.14
N PRO A 185 -6.36 7.82 20.23
CA PRO A 185 -5.12 7.73 21.01
C PRO A 185 -4.70 6.32 21.45
N ASN A 186 -5.66 5.40 21.63
CA ASN A 186 -5.42 4.02 22.03
C ASN A 186 -5.39 3.04 20.82
N ALA A 187 -5.30 3.53 19.59
CA ALA A 187 -5.13 2.70 18.40
C ALA A 187 -3.84 1.87 18.51
N TYR A 188 -3.93 0.58 18.14
CA TYR A 188 -2.84 -0.40 18.21
C TYR A 188 -2.29 -0.71 19.61
N GLU A 189 -2.79 -0.09 20.67
CA GLU A 189 -2.39 -0.41 22.04
C GLU A 189 -2.88 -1.81 22.44
N PRO A 190 -2.15 -2.56 23.28
CA PRO A 190 -2.63 -3.83 23.82
C PRO A 190 -3.94 -3.67 24.62
N TRP A 191 -4.85 -4.65 24.53
CA TRP A 191 -6.06 -4.68 25.36
C TRP A 191 -5.73 -5.19 26.75
N SER A 192 -6.13 -4.46 27.80
CA SER A 192 -6.00 -4.93 29.18
C SER A 192 -7.18 -5.83 29.58
N VAL A 193 -6.98 -6.65 30.62
CA VAL A 193 -8.06 -7.48 31.20
C VAL A 193 -9.21 -6.62 31.74
N ILE A 194 -8.90 -5.40 32.19
CA ILE A 194 -9.90 -4.44 32.66
C ILE A 194 -10.71 -3.90 31.49
N ASP A 195 -10.05 -3.55 30.38
CA ASP A 195 -10.71 -3.08 29.17
C ASP A 195 -11.63 -4.15 28.59
N ASP A 196 -11.20 -5.41 28.57
CA ASP A 196 -12.01 -6.54 28.11
C ASP A 196 -13.31 -6.67 28.92
N LYS A 197 -13.20 -6.66 30.26
CA LYS A 197 -14.37 -6.72 31.15
C LYS A 197 -15.31 -5.54 30.91
N LYS A 198 -14.75 -4.32 30.83
CA LYS A 198 -15.51 -3.10 30.61
C LYS A 198 -16.21 -3.10 29.24
N LEU A 199 -15.52 -3.56 28.19
CA LEU A 199 -16.02 -3.63 26.82
C LEU A 199 -17.24 -4.54 26.73
N VAL A 200 -17.15 -5.74 27.32
CA VAL A 200 -18.25 -6.71 27.33
C VAL A 200 -19.44 -6.20 28.15
N THR A 201 -19.20 -5.58 29.31
CA THR A 201 -20.27 -5.02 30.14
C THR A 201 -21.03 -3.92 29.39
N LEU A 202 -20.32 -2.93 28.84
CA LEU A 202 -20.95 -1.82 28.12
C LEU A 202 -21.72 -2.28 26.89
N TYR A 203 -21.20 -3.27 26.17
CA TYR A 203 -21.91 -3.86 25.03
C TYR A 203 -23.21 -4.56 25.46
N LYS A 204 -23.18 -5.33 26.57
CA LYS A 204 -24.38 -5.98 27.14
C LYS A 204 -25.41 -4.97 27.65
N GLU A 205 -24.97 -3.80 28.08
CA GLU A 205 -25.83 -2.67 28.46
C GLU A 205 -26.44 -1.95 27.25
N GLY A 206 -26.15 -2.39 26.03
CA GLY A 206 -26.73 -1.89 24.79
C GLY A 206 -25.96 -0.73 24.14
N LYS A 207 -24.71 -0.47 24.56
CA LYS A 207 -23.87 0.54 23.90
C LYS A 207 -23.56 0.13 22.46
N SER A 208 -23.78 1.08 21.55
CA SER A 208 -23.45 0.91 20.13
C SER A 208 -21.93 0.87 19.90
N VAL A 209 -21.49 0.27 18.79
CA VAL A 209 -20.06 0.25 18.42
C VAL A 209 -19.47 1.66 18.36
N ASN A 210 -20.24 2.66 17.89
CA ASN A 210 -19.78 4.04 17.82
C ASN A 210 -19.55 4.65 19.22
N GLU A 211 -20.43 4.36 20.18
CA GLU A 211 -20.21 4.78 21.57
C GLU A 211 -18.98 4.12 22.17
N LEU A 212 -18.78 2.83 21.90
CA LEU A 212 -17.61 2.09 22.36
C LEU A 212 -16.31 2.63 21.75
N MET A 213 -16.31 3.02 20.47
CA MET A 213 -15.15 3.68 19.85
C MET A 213 -14.73 4.93 20.61
N ASN A 214 -15.69 5.77 20.99
CA ASN A 214 -15.43 6.99 21.74
C ASN A 214 -14.98 6.71 23.18
N ILE A 215 -15.53 5.68 23.84
CA ILE A 215 -15.18 5.32 25.22
C ILE A 215 -13.76 4.76 25.31
N PHE A 216 -13.41 3.87 24.38
CA PHE A 216 -12.11 3.20 24.40
C PHE A 216 -11.04 3.96 23.61
N LEU A 217 -11.41 5.04 22.92
CA LEU A 217 -10.55 5.81 22.03
C LEU A 217 -9.86 4.89 21.02
N ARG A 218 -10.65 3.97 20.46
CA ARG A 218 -10.22 2.95 19.51
C ARG A 218 -11.14 2.95 18.32
N ASN A 219 -10.57 2.57 17.20
CA ASN A 219 -11.27 2.49 15.93
C ASN A 219 -12.32 1.36 15.88
N ARG A 220 -13.20 1.41 14.86
CA ARG A 220 -14.36 0.52 14.76
C ARG A 220 -13.94 -0.94 14.63
N GLY A 221 -12.91 -1.21 13.82
CA GLY A 221 -12.42 -2.56 13.55
C GLY A 221 -11.87 -3.21 14.83
N ALA A 222 -11.11 -2.47 15.64
CA ALA A 222 -10.58 -2.98 16.91
C ALA A 222 -11.69 -3.33 17.90
N ILE A 223 -12.74 -2.49 18.02
CA ILE A 223 -13.89 -2.77 18.88
C ILE A 223 -14.59 -4.06 18.44
N LYS A 224 -14.93 -4.17 17.15
CA LYS A 224 -15.65 -5.32 16.60
C LYS A 224 -14.85 -6.61 16.74
N ALA A 225 -13.60 -6.61 16.30
CA ALA A 225 -12.73 -7.77 16.37
C ALA A 225 -12.55 -8.25 17.82
N ARG A 226 -12.44 -7.31 18.78
CA ARG A 226 -12.31 -7.67 20.19
C ARG A 226 -13.60 -8.24 20.77
N LEU A 227 -14.76 -7.63 20.48
CA LEU A 227 -16.06 -8.14 20.90
C LEU A 227 -16.33 -9.54 20.34
N LEU A 228 -16.06 -9.77 19.06
CA LEU A 228 -16.16 -11.10 18.44
C LEU A 228 -15.29 -12.12 19.20
N LYS A 229 -14.04 -11.75 19.52
CA LYS A 229 -13.13 -12.63 20.27
C LYS A 229 -13.61 -12.94 21.69
N LEU A 230 -14.22 -11.98 22.38
CA LEU A 230 -14.65 -12.13 23.78
C LEU A 230 -16.04 -12.76 23.93
N THR A 231 -16.93 -12.56 22.96
CA THR A 231 -18.35 -12.95 23.06
C THR A 231 -18.75 -14.03 22.06
N GLY A 232 -17.98 -14.23 20.99
CA GLY A 232 -18.34 -15.11 19.88
C GLY A 232 -19.42 -14.55 18.95
N ILE A 233 -19.90 -13.32 19.19
CA ILE A 233 -20.96 -12.70 18.39
C ILE A 233 -20.34 -11.90 17.25
N ASP A 234 -20.75 -12.19 16.02
CA ASP A 234 -20.43 -11.43 14.83
C ASP A 234 -21.38 -10.24 14.73
N ILE A 235 -20.87 -9.02 14.83
CA ILE A 235 -21.67 -7.79 14.92
C ILE A 235 -22.16 -7.35 13.52
N ASP A 236 -21.60 -7.92 12.45
CA ASP A 236 -21.93 -7.60 11.05
C ASP A 236 -22.85 -8.63 10.37
N LYS A 237 -23.39 -9.59 11.13
CA LYS A 237 -24.40 -10.56 10.67
C LYS A 237 -25.71 -10.42 11.43
#